data_AF-A0A2U1MG51-F1
#
_entry.id   AF-A0A2U1MG51-F1
#
_cell.length_a   1.000
_cell.length_b   1.000
_cell.length_c   1.000
_cell.angle_alpha   90.00
_cell.angle_beta   90.00
_cell.angle_gamma   90.00
#
_symmetry.space_group_name_H-M   'P 1'
#
loop_
_entity.id
_entity.type
_entity.pdbx_description
1 polymer ?
#
loop_
_entity_poly.entity_id
_entity_poly.type
_entity_poly.pdbx_seq_one_letter_code
_entity_poly.pdbx_strand_id
1 'polypeptide(L)'
;MAGEDNPPPPTTTDKLIPFSITNKVLEKEGSSSDPDTEWCKLDDVIKMWILGSLCDSLQEQVISTPGNAKDLWDHLKGLFHDNKDIRAINLDNEFRSIKIGNMSINEYCTNMSIIRKT
;
A
#
# COMPACT_ATOMS: atom_id res chain seq x y z
N MET A 1 60.07 -0.47 23.49
CA MET A 1 59.24 0.75 23.60
C MET A 1 58.06 0.53 22.66
N ALA A 2 57.02 -0.10 23.21
CA ALA A 2 55.69 0.50 23.45
C ALA A 2 55.02 0.81 22.10
N GLY A 3 54.10 0.00 21.56
CA GLY A 3 52.97 -0.62 22.24
C GLY A 3 51.76 0.32 22.06
N GLU A 4 51.30 0.52 20.83
CA GLU A 4 50.04 1.20 20.57
C GLU A 4 48.91 0.17 20.66
N ASP A 5 48.37 0.08 21.87
CA ASP A 5 47.11 -0.57 22.20
C ASP A 5 46.00 0.44 21.92
N ASN A 6 45.26 0.25 20.84
CA ASN A 6 44.08 1.05 20.54
C ASN A 6 42.90 0.09 20.27
N PRO A 7 41.86 0.05 21.11
CA PRO A 7 40.78 -0.92 20.99
C PRO A 7 39.94 -0.63 19.73
N PRO A 8 39.42 -1.67 19.05
CA PRO A 8 38.55 -1.48 17.90
C PRO A 8 37.25 -0.75 18.31
N PRO A 9 36.68 0.11 17.45
CA PRO A 9 35.43 0.80 17.72
C PRO A 9 34.26 -0.19 17.85
N PRO A 10 33.20 0.15 18.61
CA PRO A 10 32.09 -0.76 18.88
C PRO A 10 31.44 -1.24 17.58
N THR A 11 31.34 -2.55 17.44
CA THR A 11 30.55 -3.22 16.42
C THR A 11 29.08 -2.84 16.60
N THR A 12 28.67 -1.74 15.96
CA THR A 12 27.25 -1.46 15.74
C THR A 12 26.77 -2.45 14.70
N THR A 13 26.24 -3.58 15.18
CA THR A 13 25.40 -4.47 14.40
C THR A 13 24.14 -3.68 14.02
N ASP A 14 24.24 -2.87 12.98
CA ASP A 14 23.07 -2.46 12.22
C ASP A 14 22.41 -3.75 11.76
N LYS A 15 21.26 -4.04 12.37
CA LYS A 15 20.33 -5.07 11.92
C LYS A 15 19.78 -4.60 10.57
N LEU A 16 20.61 -4.71 9.55
CA LEU A 16 20.19 -4.65 8.16
C LEU A 16 19.23 -5.83 7.97
N ILE A 17 17.96 -5.46 7.85
CA ILE A 17 16.83 -6.33 7.58
C ILE A 17 17.19 -7.32 6.47
N PRO A 18 17.03 -8.65 6.66
CA PRO A 18 17.42 -9.61 5.65
C PRO A 18 16.29 -9.74 4.61
N PHE A 19 16.21 -8.80 3.68
CA PHE A 19 15.50 -9.01 2.42
C PHE A 19 16.50 -8.96 1.28
N SER A 20 17.42 -9.93 1.25
CA SER A 20 18.21 -10.21 0.05
C SER A 20 17.40 -11.09 -0.88
N ILE A 21 16.69 -10.48 -1.84
CA ILE A 21 16.13 -11.19 -2.99
C ILE A 21 17.30 -11.50 -3.93
N THR A 22 17.87 -12.70 -3.80
CA THR A 22 18.81 -13.21 -4.81
C THR A 22 17.98 -13.77 -5.96
N ASN A 23 17.84 -13.01 -7.05
CA ASN A 23 17.35 -13.53 -8.33
C ASN A 23 18.38 -14.54 -8.88
N LYS A 24 18.30 -15.79 -8.45
CA LYS A 24 18.87 -16.91 -9.20
C LYS A 24 17.78 -17.44 -10.12
N VAL A 25 17.84 -17.02 -11.38
CA VAL A 25 17.15 -17.70 -12.48
C VAL A 25 17.65 -19.15 -12.48
N LEU A 26 16.82 -20.08 -12.05
CA LEU A 26 17.03 -21.52 -12.22
C LEU A 26 16.11 -21.96 -13.36
N GLU A 27 16.66 -22.06 -14.56
CA GLU A 27 16.00 -22.77 -15.64
C GLU A 27 15.90 -24.25 -15.25
N LYS A 28 14.67 -24.79 -15.19
CA LYS A 28 14.47 -26.23 -15.29
C LYS A 28 13.13 -26.55 -15.95
N GLU A 29 13.25 -26.92 -17.22
CA GLU A 29 12.30 -27.73 -17.98
C GLU A 29 11.87 -28.96 -17.17
N GLY A 30 10.56 -29.13 -16.99
CA GLY A 30 9.98 -30.28 -16.29
C GLY A 30 8.46 -30.19 -16.22
N SER A 31 7.79 -30.70 -17.26
CA SER A 31 6.35 -30.96 -17.26
C SER A 31 5.97 -31.81 -16.04
N SER A 32 5.33 -31.17 -15.06
CA SER A 32 4.69 -31.80 -13.92
C SER A 32 3.47 -30.97 -13.59
N SER A 33 2.29 -31.58 -13.74
CA SER A 33 0.98 -31.01 -13.44
C SER A 33 0.77 -30.91 -11.93
N ASP A 34 1.59 -30.13 -11.25
CA ASP A 34 1.42 -29.68 -9.87
C ASP A 34 1.58 -28.16 -9.91
N PRO A 35 0.72 -27.33 -9.27
CA PRO A 35 1.01 -25.91 -9.16
C PRO A 35 2.38 -25.78 -8.51
N ASP A 36 3.34 -25.29 -9.31
CA ASP A 36 4.73 -25.08 -8.93
C ASP A 36 4.78 -24.54 -7.50
N THR A 37 5.21 -25.37 -6.57
CA THR A 37 5.18 -25.06 -5.13
C THR A 37 5.94 -23.78 -4.81
N GLU A 38 6.91 -23.41 -5.65
CA GLU A 38 7.65 -22.15 -5.59
C GLU A 38 6.77 -20.94 -5.92
N TRP A 39 5.86 -21.03 -6.90
CA TRP A 39 4.92 -19.96 -7.21
C TRP A 39 3.94 -19.72 -6.06
N CYS A 40 3.48 -20.77 -5.38
CA CYS A 40 2.62 -20.62 -4.19
C CYS A 40 3.34 -19.91 -3.04
N LYS A 41 4.61 -20.24 -2.78
CA LYS A 41 5.41 -19.55 -1.76
C LYS A 41 5.60 -18.07 -2.09
N LEU A 42 5.91 -17.74 -3.35
CA LEU A 42 6.04 -16.36 -3.80
C LEU A 42 4.72 -15.60 -3.65
N ASP A 43 3.60 -16.23 -4.00
CA ASP A 43 2.26 -15.67 -3.83
C ASP A 43 1.98 -15.31 -2.35
N ASP A 44 2.30 -16.20 -1.42
CA ASP A 44 2.14 -15.96 0.02
C ASP A 44 3.04 -14.83 0.53
N VAL A 45 4.27 -14.72 0.04
CA VAL A 45 5.18 -13.62 0.37
C VAL A 45 4.62 -12.28 -0.11
N ILE A 46 4.08 -12.24 -1.34
CA ILE A 46 3.49 -11.03 -1.90
C ILE A 46 2.23 -10.64 -1.11
N LYS A 47 1.37 -11.60 -0.74
CA LYS A 47 0.22 -11.33 0.15
C LYS A 47 0.66 -10.72 1.47
N MET A 48 1.68 -11.31 2.11
CA MET A 48 2.20 -10.82 3.38
C MET A 48 2.76 -9.39 3.25
N TRP A 49 3.48 -9.10 2.17
CA TRP A 49 4.00 -7.76 1.90
C TRP A 49 2.89 -6.74 1.66
N ILE A 50 1.88 -7.10 0.85
CA ILE A 50 0.71 -6.25 0.62
C ILE A 50 0.03 -5.96 1.96
N LEU A 51 -0.37 -6.99 2.72
CA LEU A 51 -1.04 -6.81 4.01
C LEU A 51 -0.19 -5.98 4.98
N GLY A 52 1.11 -6.25 5.10
CA GLY A 52 2.02 -5.52 5.99
C GLY A 52 2.27 -4.06 5.60
N SER A 53 1.95 -3.67 4.37
CA SER A 53 2.04 -2.27 3.90
C SER A 53 0.76 -1.45 4.14
N LEU A 54 -0.36 -2.11 4.50
CA LEU A 54 -1.64 -1.47 4.75
C LEU A 54 -1.76 -1.04 6.23
N CYS A 55 -2.60 -0.02 6.49
CA CYS A 55 -3.02 0.29 7.85
C CYS A 55 -4.02 -0.75 8.37
N ASP A 56 -4.05 -0.95 9.69
CA ASP A 56 -4.86 -1.98 10.36
C ASP A 56 -6.33 -1.97 9.92
N SER A 57 -6.94 -0.77 9.81
CA SER A 57 -8.34 -0.62 9.39
C SER A 57 -8.62 -1.13 7.97
N LEU A 58 -7.63 -1.02 7.08
CA LEU A 58 -7.76 -1.47 5.69
C LEU A 58 -7.36 -2.94 5.56
N GLN A 59 -6.44 -3.40 6.39
CA GLN A 59 -6.05 -4.80 6.45
C GLN A 59 -7.25 -5.67 6.84
N GLU A 60 -8.05 -5.28 7.84
CA GLU A 60 -9.29 -5.99 8.23
C GLU A 60 -10.32 -6.09 7.09
N GLN A 61 -10.37 -5.10 6.19
CA GLN A 61 -11.29 -5.10 5.05
C GLN A 61 -10.87 -6.10 3.98
N VAL A 62 -9.56 -6.30 3.78
CA VAL A 62 -9.00 -7.03 2.63
C VAL A 62 -8.48 -8.42 3.04
N ILE A 63 -8.25 -8.67 4.33
CA ILE A 63 -7.81 -9.98 4.85
C ILE A 63 -8.82 -11.11 4.60
N SER A 64 -10.09 -10.76 4.41
CA SER A 64 -11.16 -11.72 4.09
C SER A 64 -11.16 -12.15 2.61
N THR A 65 -10.33 -11.55 1.74
CA THR A 65 -10.30 -11.90 0.31
C THR A 65 -9.65 -13.28 0.11
N PRO A 66 -10.41 -14.33 -0.28
CA PRO A 66 -9.81 -15.61 -0.61
C PRO A 66 -9.18 -15.53 -2.00
N GLY A 67 -8.05 -16.21 -2.22
CA GLY A 67 -7.44 -16.30 -3.55
C GLY A 67 -5.93 -16.10 -3.54
N ASN A 68 -5.40 -15.73 -4.70
CA ASN A 68 -3.98 -15.42 -4.90
C ASN A 68 -3.69 -13.93 -4.57
N ALA A 69 -2.42 -13.53 -4.59
CA ALA A 69 -2.01 -12.15 -4.31
C ALA A 69 -2.60 -11.14 -5.30
N LYS A 70 -2.87 -11.57 -6.54
CA LYS A 70 -3.53 -10.73 -7.55
C LYS A 70 -5.00 -10.49 -7.18
N ASP A 71 -5.72 -11.49 -6.69
CA ASP A 71 -7.11 -11.35 -6.24
C ASP A 71 -7.19 -10.38 -5.06
N LEU A 72 -6.26 -10.50 -4.11
CA LEU A 72 -6.09 -9.55 -3.01
C LEU A 72 -5.84 -8.12 -3.52
N TRP A 73 -4.93 -7.96 -4.49
CA TRP A 73 -4.60 -6.67 -5.08
C TRP A 73 -5.77 -6.06 -5.87
N ASP A 74 -6.53 -6.88 -6.61
CA ASP A 74 -7.69 -6.41 -7.36
C ASP A 74 -8.85 -6.02 -6.44
N HIS A 75 -9.04 -6.73 -5.32
CA HIS A 75 -9.99 -6.33 -4.28
C HIS A 75 -9.59 -4.99 -3.65
N LEU A 76 -8.31 -4.84 -3.28
CA LEU A 76 -7.77 -3.58 -2.77
C LEU A 76 -7.99 -2.44 -3.79
N LYS A 77 -7.72 -2.70 -5.06
CA LYS A 77 -7.94 -1.73 -6.14
C LYS A 77 -9.42 -1.34 -6.25
N GLY A 78 -10.33 -2.30 -6.13
CA GLY A 78 -11.78 -2.06 -6.10
C GLY A 78 -12.19 -1.11 -4.98
N LEU A 79 -11.68 -1.29 -3.75
CA LEU A 79 -11.99 -0.41 -2.63
C LEU A 79 -11.63 1.06 -2.89
N PHE A 80 -10.50 1.31 -3.54
CA PHE A 80 -10.09 2.67 -3.89
C PHE A 80 -10.75 3.20 -5.17
N HIS A 81 -11.13 2.32 -6.09
CA HIS A 81 -11.76 2.71 -7.35
C HIS A 81 -13.26 3.01 -7.19
N ASP A 82 -13.97 2.21 -6.39
CA ASP A 82 -15.40 2.36 -6.10
C ASP A 82 -15.69 3.53 -5.14
N ASN A 83 -14.65 4.11 -4.52
CA ASN A 83 -14.77 5.35 -3.77
C ASN A 83 -15.15 6.56 -4.66
N LYS A 84 -15.23 6.42 -5.99
CA LYS A 84 -15.68 7.50 -6.86
C LYS A 84 -17.12 7.94 -6.56
N ASP A 85 -18.02 7.00 -6.28
CA ASP A 85 -19.44 7.32 -6.03
C ASP A 85 -19.64 7.92 -4.63
N ILE A 86 -18.93 7.38 -3.62
CA ILE A 86 -18.92 7.96 -2.27
C ILE A 86 -18.30 9.35 -2.30
N ARG A 87 -17.19 9.56 -3.03
CA ARG A 87 -16.56 10.87 -3.23
C ARG A 87 -17.49 11.84 -3.97
N ALA A 88 -18.24 11.38 -4.97
CA ALA A 88 -19.22 12.19 -5.67
C ALA A 88 -20.40 12.60 -4.77
N ILE A 89 -20.93 11.67 -3.96
CA ILE A 89 -21.98 11.96 -2.97
C ILE A 89 -21.46 12.94 -1.91
N ASN A 90 -20.23 12.74 -1.43
CA ASN A 90 -19.63 13.63 -0.45
C ASN A 90 -19.42 15.03 -1.03
N LEU A 91 -18.96 15.15 -2.29
CA LEU A 91 -18.84 16.42 -2.99
C LEU A 91 -20.20 17.09 -3.23
N ASP A 92 -21.25 16.33 -3.57
CA ASP A 92 -22.62 16.87 -3.70
C ASP A 92 -23.16 17.38 -2.35
N ASN A 93 -22.92 16.63 -1.27
CA ASN A 93 -23.25 17.08 0.09
C ASN A 93 -22.47 18.33 0.49
N GLU A 94 -21.17 18.38 0.23
CA GLU A 94 -20.32 19.53 0.50
C GLU A 94 -20.81 20.75 -0.29
N PHE A 95 -21.09 20.58 -1.59
CA PHE A 95 -21.66 21.61 -2.45
C PHE A 95 -23.00 22.15 -1.93
N ARG A 96 -23.91 21.26 -1.49
CA ARG A 96 -25.21 21.65 -0.90
C ARG A 96 -25.08 22.29 0.48
N SER A 97 -23.99 22.02 1.20
CA SER A 97 -23.72 22.58 2.51
C SER A 97 -23.17 24.01 2.46
N ILE A 98 -22.57 24.43 1.34
CA ILE A 98 -22.14 25.82 1.15
C ILE A 98 -23.37 26.72 1.09
N LYS A 99 -23.65 27.41 2.19
CA LYS A 99 -24.60 28.52 2.25
C LYS A 99 -23.82 29.83 2.28
N ILE A 100 -24.30 30.81 1.52
CA ILE A 100 -23.69 32.15 1.42
C ILE A 100 -23.50 32.78 2.81
N GLY A 101 -24.41 32.52 3.76
CA GLY A 101 -24.31 32.96 5.14
C GLY A 101 -23.89 34.43 5.26
N ASN A 102 -22.75 34.63 5.91
CA ASN A 102 -22.03 35.89 6.13
C ASN A 102 -20.77 36.03 5.27
N MET A 103 -20.52 35.12 4.31
CA MET A 103 -19.38 35.21 3.40
C MET A 103 -19.58 36.35 2.40
N SER A 104 -18.47 36.97 2.03
CA SER A 104 -18.46 37.87 0.89
C SER A 104 -18.77 37.09 -0.39
N ILE A 105 -19.35 37.76 -1.40
CA ILE A 105 -19.64 37.15 -2.72
C ILE A 105 -18.37 36.51 -3.31
N ASN A 106 -17.21 37.11 -3.07
CA ASN A 106 -15.92 36.64 -3.60
C ASN A 106 -15.44 35.33 -2.94
N GLU A 107 -15.59 35.19 -1.62
CA GLU A 107 -15.30 33.94 -0.90
C GLU A 107 -16.24 32.81 -1.32
N TYR A 108 -17.53 33.10 -1.45
CA TYR A 108 -18.50 32.11 -1.91
C TYR A 108 -18.18 31.58 -3.32
N CYS A 109 -17.89 32.49 -4.26
CA CYS A 109 -17.49 32.11 -5.63
C CYS A 109 -16.20 31.30 -5.66
N THR A 110 -15.24 31.62 -4.78
CA THR A 110 -13.96 30.90 -4.69
C THR A 110 -14.17 29.48 -4.16
N ASN A 111 -14.92 29.31 -3.08
CA ASN A 111 -15.25 27.99 -2.51
C ASN A 111 -16.03 27.12 -3.50
N MET A 112 -17.03 27.70 -4.19
CA MET A 112 -17.76 27.01 -5.26
C MET A 112 -16.83 26.57 -6.40
N SER A 113 -15.84 27.38 -6.75
CA SER A 113 -14.88 27.05 -7.82
C SER A 113 -13.88 25.96 -7.43
N ILE A 114 -13.53 25.85 -6.15
CA ILE A 114 -12.62 24.84 -5.62
C ILE A 114 -13.30 23.47 -5.62
N ILE A 115 -14.52 23.37 -5.09
CA ILE A 115 -15.28 22.12 -5.09
C ILE A 115 -15.56 21.64 -6.52
N ARG A 116 -15.91 22.55 -7.45
CA ARG A 116 -16.16 22.20 -8.86
C ARG A 116 -14.93 21.63 -9.59
N LYS A 117 -13.72 21.92 -9.12
CA LYS A 117 -12.46 21.51 -9.76
C LYS A 117 -11.85 20.22 -9.20
N THR A 118 -12.41 19.69 -8.10
CA THR A 118 -11.87 18.56 -7.32
C THR A 118 -12.56 17.24 -7.68
#